data_AF-A0A0N0Z701-F1
#
_entry.id   AF-A0A0N0Z701-F1
#
_cell.length_a   1.000
_cell.length_b   1.000
_cell.length_c   1.000
_cell.angle_alpha   90.00
_cell.angle_beta   90.00
_cell.angle_gamma   90.00
#
_symmetry.space_group_name_H-M   'P 1'
#
loop_
_entity.id
_entity.type
_entity.pdbx_description
1 polymer ?
#
loop_
_entity_poly.entity_id
_entity_poly.type
_entity_poly.pdbx_seq_one_letter_code
_entity_poly.pdbx_strand_id
1 'polypeptide(L)'
;MKTKPNIRVYLSAEDWNEYFAAERNNKLIQCLSSELNLQQVGDQFEEEIKIAGIIFAEKIAPECRGLPTLCMTDMTDPVALDHFMQRVFMLNELQQYKDNLSVKSLIEFHSKYKYLFMSYSQAGYKKSGKMIADAYKMPNLAAFFAEYCDYLLAITSNPPKRGDQSNTLSHLQGYFKKNISGDEKAQLTQLIDDYRHQRANLSQPIEFMLELLQRHPDDYLSQQRYFLPYPSANQWRKLL
;
A
#
# COMPACT_ATOMS: atom_id res chain seq x y z
N MET A 1 12.67 20.02 7.51
CA MET A 1 12.57 19.06 6.39
C MET A 1 12.50 17.66 6.98
N LYS A 2 11.37 16.95 6.86
CA LYS A 2 11.34 15.51 7.16
C LYS A 2 12.18 14.83 6.08
N THR A 3 13.22 14.10 6.46
CA THR A 3 14.03 13.32 5.53
C THR A 3 13.13 12.35 4.77
N LYS A 4 13.27 12.27 3.44
CA LYS A 4 12.57 11.27 2.65
C LYS A 4 12.88 9.88 3.23
N PRO A 5 11.91 8.97 3.35
CA PRO A 5 12.22 7.60 3.73
C PRO A 5 13.24 7.05 2.72
N ASN A 6 14.20 6.22 3.17
CA ASN A 6 15.26 5.67 2.33
C ASN A 6 14.73 4.56 1.40
N ILE A 7 13.69 4.88 0.63
CA ILE A 7 13.04 4.01 -0.35
C ILE A 7 13.70 4.28 -1.69
N ARG A 8 14.36 3.26 -2.24
CA ARG A 8 14.94 3.33 -3.57
C ARG A 8 14.03 2.62 -4.56
N VAL A 9 13.64 3.37 -5.59
CA VAL A 9 12.90 2.85 -6.73
C VAL A 9 13.72 3.10 -7.98
N TYR A 10 13.75 2.08 -8.83
CA TYR A 10 14.67 2.04 -9.95
C TYR A 10 13.99 2.32 -11.27
N LEU A 11 14.70 3.03 -12.13
CA LEU A 11 14.38 3.29 -13.52
C LEU A 11 15.45 2.63 -14.37
N SER A 12 15.09 2.01 -15.49
CA SER A 12 16.11 1.54 -16.43
C SER A 12 16.90 2.72 -17.00
N ALA A 13 18.06 2.43 -17.60
CA ALA A 13 18.87 3.44 -18.27
C ALA A 13 18.09 4.18 -19.36
N GLU A 14 17.24 3.47 -20.10
CA GLU A 14 16.40 3.99 -21.19
C GLU A 14 15.26 4.87 -20.65
N ASP A 15 14.65 4.44 -19.55
CA ASP A 15 13.45 5.08 -18.98
C ASP A 15 13.74 6.39 -18.24
N TRP A 16 14.99 6.60 -17.84
CA TRP A 16 15.39 7.75 -17.04
C TRP A 16 15.03 9.08 -17.72
N ASN A 17 15.38 9.23 -19.00
CA ASN A 17 15.15 10.48 -19.72
C ASN A 17 13.64 10.76 -19.94
N GLU A 18 12.87 9.72 -20.25
CA GLU A 18 11.42 9.84 -20.45
C GLU A 18 10.72 10.21 -19.13
N TYR A 19 11.12 9.60 -18.02
CA TYR A 19 10.61 9.95 -16.70
C TYR A 19 10.82 11.43 -16.37
N PHE A 20 12.04 11.94 -16.50
CA PHE A 20 12.33 13.35 -16.21
C PHE A 20 11.63 14.32 -17.18
N ALA A 21 11.37 13.91 -18.42
CA ALA A 21 10.58 14.71 -19.34
C ALA A 21 9.11 14.78 -18.90
N ALA A 22 8.53 13.65 -18.49
CA ALA A 22 7.15 13.56 -18.01
C ALA A 22 6.96 14.28 -16.66
N GLU A 23 7.92 14.16 -15.75
CA GLU A 23 7.92 14.80 -14.43
C GLU A 23 7.77 16.33 -14.54
N ARG A 24 8.41 16.98 -15.51
CA ARG A 24 8.32 18.44 -15.68
C ARG A 24 6.89 18.93 -15.87
N ASN A 25 6.02 18.10 -16.45
CA ASN A 25 4.68 18.50 -16.88
C ASN A 25 3.55 17.77 -16.14
N ASN A 26 3.86 16.74 -15.34
CA ASN A 26 2.85 15.92 -14.68
C ASN A 26 2.97 15.98 -13.15
N LYS A 27 1.95 16.57 -12.51
CA LYS A 27 1.86 16.71 -11.04
C LYS A 27 1.88 15.38 -10.28
N LEU A 28 1.36 14.32 -10.88
CA LEU A 28 1.38 12.97 -10.28
C LEU A 28 2.81 12.46 -10.22
N ILE A 29 3.56 12.58 -11.32
CA ILE A 29 4.96 12.15 -11.40
C ILE A 29 5.85 13.00 -10.48
N GLN A 30 5.61 14.32 -10.40
CA GLN A 30 6.30 15.19 -9.43
C GLN A 30 6.07 14.75 -7.98
N CYS A 31 4.85 14.32 -7.65
CA CYS A 31 4.54 13.81 -6.32
C CYS A 31 5.32 12.52 -6.04
N LEU A 32 5.41 11.59 -7.00
CA LEU A 32 6.21 10.36 -6.88
C LEU A 32 7.70 10.66 -6.60
N SER A 33 8.33 11.56 -7.37
CA SER A 33 9.70 12.01 -7.13
C SER A 33 9.90 12.69 -5.78
N SER A 34 8.88 13.36 -5.26
CA SER A 34 8.95 14.02 -3.95
C SER A 34 8.99 13.02 -2.79
N GLU A 35 8.45 11.81 -2.97
CA GLU A 35 8.34 10.79 -1.92
C GLU A 35 9.41 9.71 -1.99
N LEU A 36 9.87 9.39 -3.20
CA LEU A 36 10.80 8.30 -3.45
C LEU A 36 12.20 8.83 -3.80
N ASN A 37 13.23 8.03 -3.52
CA ASN A 37 14.56 8.25 -4.08
C ASN A 37 14.69 7.43 -5.35
N LEU A 38 14.47 8.07 -6.49
CA LEU A 38 14.62 7.44 -7.80
C LEU A 38 16.09 7.34 -8.18
N GLN A 39 16.49 6.18 -8.68
CA GLN A 39 17.85 5.92 -9.14
C GLN A 39 17.81 5.26 -10.52
N GLN A 40 18.71 5.69 -11.40
CA GLN A 40 18.96 5.03 -12.67
C GLN A 40 19.71 3.72 -12.40
N VAL A 41 19.28 2.63 -13.05
CA VAL A 41 20.01 1.35 -13.08
C VAL A 41 20.60 1.20 -14.47
N GLY A 42 21.89 0.87 -14.52
CA GLY A 42 22.52 0.39 -15.75
C GLY A 42 22.09 -1.04 -16.08
N ASP A 43 22.85 -1.73 -16.93
CA ASP A 43 22.52 -3.08 -17.38
C ASP A 43 22.65 -4.17 -16.29
N GLN A 44 23.15 -3.80 -15.10
CA GLN A 44 23.29 -4.70 -13.96
C GLN A 44 22.65 -4.07 -12.72
N PHE A 45 21.67 -4.77 -12.15
CA PHE A 45 21.23 -4.52 -10.78
C PHE A 45 22.38 -4.92 -9.85
N GLU A 46 23.25 -3.99 -9.49
CA GLU A 46 24.37 -4.27 -8.57
C GLU A 46 23.83 -4.83 -7.22
N GLU A 47 24.47 -5.90 -6.73
CA GLU A 47 23.97 -6.83 -5.70
C GLU A 47 23.78 -6.26 -4.27
N GLU A 48 23.95 -4.96 -4.02
CA GLU A 48 23.71 -4.37 -2.67
C GLU A 48 22.50 -3.44 -2.59
N ILE A 49 21.73 -3.38 -3.66
CA ILE A 49 20.60 -2.48 -3.76
C ILE A 49 19.35 -3.08 -3.09
N LYS A 50 18.85 -2.46 -2.01
CA LYS A 50 17.53 -2.76 -1.42
C LYS A 50 16.41 -2.21 -2.33
N ILE A 51 16.01 -2.97 -3.35
CA ILE A 51 14.94 -2.61 -4.30
C ILE A 51 13.57 -2.64 -3.61
N ALA A 52 12.86 -1.51 -3.60
CA ALA A 52 11.48 -1.45 -3.14
C ALA A 52 10.45 -1.50 -4.28
N GLY A 53 10.85 -1.15 -5.51
CA GLY A 53 10.02 -1.20 -6.72
C GLY A 53 10.77 -0.73 -7.96
N ILE A 54 10.18 -0.95 -9.13
CA ILE A 54 10.78 -0.71 -10.44
C ILE A 54 9.80 0.02 -11.36
N ILE A 55 10.31 0.99 -12.11
CA ILE A 55 9.60 1.70 -13.17
C ILE A 55 10.26 1.33 -14.50
N PHE A 56 9.45 0.98 -15.51
CA PHE A 56 9.96 0.44 -16.78
C PHE A 56 9.11 0.89 -17.99
N ALA A 57 9.68 1.09 -19.19
CA ALA A 57 8.88 1.37 -20.40
C ALA A 57 8.25 0.12 -21.02
N GLU A 58 9.02 -0.96 -21.21
CA GLU A 58 8.55 -2.11 -22.01
C GLU A 58 8.53 -3.45 -21.26
N LYS A 59 9.67 -3.86 -20.66
CA LYS A 59 9.80 -5.20 -20.07
C LYS A 59 10.47 -5.17 -18.70
N ILE A 60 9.96 -6.02 -17.82
CA ILE A 60 10.53 -6.29 -16.50
C ILE A 60 11.48 -7.48 -16.62
N ALA A 61 12.69 -7.35 -16.07
CA ALA A 61 13.65 -8.44 -16.00
C ALA A 61 13.10 -9.62 -15.15
N PRO A 62 13.32 -10.89 -15.52
CA PRO A 62 12.77 -12.05 -14.80
C PRO A 62 13.04 -12.07 -13.29
N GLU A 63 14.23 -11.64 -12.88
CA GLU A 63 14.71 -11.50 -11.50
C GLU A 63 13.93 -10.47 -10.68
N CYS A 64 13.24 -9.55 -11.33
CA CYS A 64 12.42 -8.52 -10.72
C CYS A 64 10.95 -8.94 -10.55
N ARG A 65 10.57 -10.12 -11.04
CA ARG A 65 9.19 -10.62 -10.96
C ARG A 65 8.75 -10.76 -9.50
N GLY A 66 7.58 -10.19 -9.20
CA GLY A 66 7.01 -10.18 -7.85
C GLY A 66 7.22 -8.86 -7.10
N LEU A 67 8.18 -8.02 -7.52
CA LEU A 67 8.33 -6.67 -6.98
C LEU A 67 7.19 -5.74 -7.42
N PRO A 68 7.01 -4.57 -6.78
CA PRO A 68 6.13 -3.52 -7.25
C PRO A 68 6.69 -2.96 -8.54
N THR A 69 5.86 -2.89 -9.57
CA THR A 69 6.27 -2.45 -10.90
C THR A 69 5.27 -1.45 -11.44
N LEU A 70 5.77 -0.42 -12.14
CA LEU A 70 4.95 0.59 -12.80
C LEU A 70 5.46 0.79 -14.22
N CYS A 71 4.59 0.60 -15.22
CA CYS A 71 4.95 0.90 -16.59
C CYS A 71 4.94 2.42 -16.82
N MET A 72 5.84 2.95 -17.64
CA MET A 72 5.85 4.36 -18.05
C MET A 72 4.50 4.80 -18.62
N THR A 73 3.83 3.92 -19.37
CA THR A 73 2.50 4.19 -19.94
C THR A 73 1.40 4.32 -18.88
N ASP A 74 1.56 3.67 -17.72
CA ASP A 74 0.61 3.68 -16.61
C ASP A 74 0.88 4.82 -15.60
N MET A 75 1.94 5.61 -15.77
CA MET A 75 2.30 6.74 -14.89
C MET A 75 1.31 7.91 -14.92
N THR A 76 0.27 7.81 -15.73
CA THR A 76 -0.82 8.78 -15.74
C THR A 76 -2.09 8.21 -15.12
N ASP A 77 -2.16 6.90 -14.89
CA ASP A 77 -3.29 6.25 -14.25
C ASP A 77 -3.17 6.35 -12.72
N PRO A 78 -4.09 7.07 -12.04
CA PRO A 78 -4.08 7.19 -10.60
C PRO A 78 -4.20 5.83 -9.89
N VAL A 79 -4.90 4.84 -10.48
CA VAL A 79 -5.08 3.51 -9.90
C VAL A 79 -3.75 2.75 -9.87
N ALA A 80 -3.03 2.75 -11.00
CA ALA A 80 -1.72 2.12 -11.11
C ALA A 80 -0.70 2.77 -10.16
N LEU A 81 -0.73 4.11 -10.03
CA LEU A 81 0.17 4.84 -9.13
C LEU A 81 -0.14 4.59 -7.65
N ASP A 82 -1.41 4.66 -7.23
CA ASP A 82 -1.80 4.34 -5.84
C ASP A 82 -1.43 2.89 -5.50
N HIS A 83 -1.67 1.95 -6.41
CA HIS A 83 -1.29 0.54 -6.24
C HIS A 83 0.23 0.36 -6.10
N PHE A 84 1.01 0.96 -7.00
CA PHE A 84 2.47 0.92 -6.95
C PHE A 84 3.00 1.47 -5.63
N MET A 85 2.55 2.67 -5.23
CA MET A 85 3.00 3.34 -4.01
C MET A 85 2.63 2.54 -2.76
N GLN A 86 1.42 1.98 -2.68
CA GLN A 86 1.02 1.10 -1.57
C GLN A 86 1.97 -0.07 -1.41
N ARG A 87 2.33 -0.74 -2.50
CA ARG A 87 3.23 -1.91 -2.46
C ARG A 87 4.67 -1.53 -2.12
N VAL A 88 5.19 -0.44 -2.70
CA VAL A 88 6.54 0.07 -2.42
C VAL A 88 6.71 0.39 -0.94
N PHE A 89 5.77 1.14 -0.34
CA PHE A 89 5.84 1.50 1.08
C PHE A 89 5.61 0.30 2.00
N MET A 90 4.69 -0.59 1.63
CA MET A 90 4.46 -1.84 2.36
C MET A 90 5.72 -2.72 2.40
N LEU A 91 6.40 -2.90 1.27
CA LEU A 91 7.63 -3.68 1.21
C LEU A 91 8.78 -3.00 1.94
N ASN A 92 8.93 -1.69 1.81
CA ASN A 92 9.96 -0.98 2.54
C ASN A 92 9.76 -1.10 4.07
N GLU A 93 8.53 -1.00 4.57
CA GLU A 93 8.26 -1.23 5.99
C GLU A 93 8.49 -2.71 6.36
N LEU A 94 8.03 -3.66 5.55
CA LEU A 94 8.23 -5.10 5.77
C LEU A 94 9.72 -5.49 5.86
N GLN A 95 10.58 -4.92 5.01
CA GLN A 95 12.02 -5.20 5.02
C GLN A 95 12.73 -4.68 6.27
N GLN A 96 12.22 -3.65 6.94
CA GLN A 96 12.80 -3.17 8.20
C GLN A 96 12.67 -4.20 9.32
N TYR A 97 11.72 -5.13 9.21
CA TYR A 97 11.53 -6.22 10.16
C TYR A 97 12.52 -7.37 9.96
N LYS A 98 13.21 -7.44 8.82
CA LYS A 98 14.20 -8.50 8.54
C LYS A 98 15.36 -8.48 9.53
N ASP A 99 15.84 -7.29 9.87
CA ASP A 99 17.01 -7.10 10.72
C ASP A 99 16.72 -7.38 12.22
N ASN A 100 15.44 -7.33 12.63
CA ASN A 100 14.97 -7.59 14.01
C ASN A 100 13.83 -8.62 14.04
N LEU A 101 13.98 -9.70 13.26
CA LEU A 101 12.92 -10.65 13.02
C LEU A 101 12.49 -11.38 14.29
N SER A 102 11.24 -11.18 14.71
CA SER A 102 10.59 -11.90 15.80
C SER A 102 9.11 -12.11 15.51
N VAL A 103 8.50 -13.14 16.12
CA VAL A 103 7.04 -13.39 15.99
C VAL A 103 6.24 -12.15 16.40
N LYS A 104 6.64 -11.48 17.47
CA LYS A 104 6.03 -10.22 17.93
C LYS A 104 6.07 -9.15 16.82
N SER A 105 7.22 -8.96 16.20
CA SER A 105 7.40 -7.96 15.16
C SER A 105 6.56 -8.26 13.90
N LEU A 106 6.36 -9.53 13.55
CA LEU A 106 5.47 -9.94 12.45
C LEU A 106 4.00 -9.72 12.78
N ILE A 107 3.59 -9.99 14.02
CA ILE A 107 2.23 -9.67 14.50
C ILE A 107 2.00 -8.16 14.45
N GLU A 108 2.96 -7.35 14.87
CA GLU A 108 2.88 -5.89 14.81
C GLU A 108 2.72 -5.39 13.38
N PHE A 109 3.57 -5.84 12.45
CA PHE A 109 3.44 -5.51 11.04
C PHE A 109 2.07 -5.92 10.50
N HIS A 110 1.68 -7.18 10.68
CA HIS A 110 0.41 -7.67 10.14
C HIS A 110 -0.79 -6.90 10.72
N SER A 111 -0.76 -6.57 12.00
CA SER A 111 -1.84 -5.84 12.68
C SER A 111 -2.06 -4.44 12.09
N LYS A 112 -1.00 -3.77 11.60
CA LYS A 112 -1.10 -2.47 10.91
C LYS A 112 -1.63 -2.59 9.48
N TYR A 113 -1.32 -3.68 8.79
CA TYR A 113 -1.60 -3.84 7.35
C TYR A 113 -2.83 -4.71 7.04
N LYS A 114 -3.41 -5.41 8.01
CA LYS A 114 -4.46 -6.40 7.75
C LYS A 114 -5.67 -5.85 6.97
N TYR A 115 -6.08 -4.61 7.20
CA TYR A 115 -7.17 -4.00 6.43
C TYR A 115 -6.76 -3.58 5.03
N LEU A 116 -5.49 -3.23 4.83
CA LEU A 116 -4.95 -3.09 3.49
C LEU A 116 -5.02 -4.44 2.77
N PHE A 117 -4.56 -5.54 3.38
CA PHE A 117 -4.68 -6.88 2.76
C PHE A 117 -6.13 -7.28 2.49
N MET A 118 -7.06 -6.89 3.36
CA MET A 118 -8.50 -7.11 3.17
C MET A 118 -9.04 -6.38 1.94
N SER A 119 -8.55 -5.17 1.64
CA SER A 119 -8.97 -4.46 0.42
C SER A 119 -8.44 -5.08 -0.86
N TYR A 120 -7.32 -5.81 -0.80
CA TYR A 120 -6.83 -6.59 -1.94
C TYR A 120 -7.58 -7.90 -2.12
N SER A 121 -7.82 -8.62 -1.02
CA SER A 121 -8.49 -9.93 -1.06
C SER A 121 -8.97 -10.35 0.32
N GLN A 122 -10.26 -10.67 0.42
CA GLN A 122 -10.85 -11.26 1.62
C GLN A 122 -10.23 -12.62 1.96
N ALA A 123 -9.96 -13.45 0.96
CA ALA A 123 -9.26 -14.72 1.13
C ALA A 123 -7.80 -14.47 1.56
N GLY A 124 -7.15 -13.48 0.93
CA GLY A 124 -5.82 -13.00 1.25
C GLY A 124 -5.67 -12.63 2.73
N TYR A 125 -6.57 -11.77 3.22
CA TYR A 125 -6.67 -11.34 4.62
C TYR A 125 -6.83 -12.52 5.59
N LYS A 126 -7.79 -13.43 5.33
CA LYS A 126 -8.03 -14.58 6.22
C LYS A 126 -6.82 -15.50 6.32
N LYS A 127 -6.20 -15.84 5.18
CA LYS A 127 -5.05 -16.75 5.15
C LYS A 127 -3.79 -16.08 5.72
N SER A 128 -3.50 -14.82 5.42
CA SER A 128 -2.34 -14.12 6.02
C SER A 128 -2.51 -13.97 7.54
N GLY A 129 -3.71 -13.70 8.05
CA GLY A 129 -3.99 -13.71 9.48
C GLY A 129 -3.76 -15.08 10.12
N LYS A 130 -4.15 -16.16 9.44
CA LYS A 130 -3.86 -17.54 9.89
C LYS A 130 -2.36 -17.85 9.90
N MET A 131 -1.61 -17.44 8.87
CA MET A 131 -0.16 -17.63 8.83
C MET A 131 0.50 -16.98 10.05
N ILE A 132 0.14 -15.74 10.36
CA ILE A 132 0.68 -15.02 11.52
C ILE A 132 0.27 -15.67 12.85
N ALA A 133 -0.97 -16.17 12.96
CA ALA A 133 -1.41 -16.91 14.14
C ALA A 133 -0.61 -18.21 14.33
N ASP A 134 -0.14 -18.85 13.26
CA ASP A 134 0.66 -20.08 13.32
C ASP A 134 2.18 -19.81 13.43
N ALA A 135 2.63 -18.55 13.39
CA ALA A 135 4.04 -18.17 13.36
C ALA A 135 4.84 -18.68 14.59
N TYR A 136 4.23 -18.74 15.77
CA TYR A 136 4.88 -19.25 16.98
C TYR A 136 5.20 -20.75 16.94
N LYS A 137 4.56 -21.49 16.02
CA LYS A 137 4.77 -22.93 15.84
C LYS A 137 5.90 -23.24 14.87
N MET A 138 6.44 -22.22 14.18
CA MET A 138 7.41 -22.42 13.12
C MET A 138 8.81 -22.57 13.68
N PRO A 139 9.53 -23.66 13.37
CA PRO A 139 10.88 -23.90 13.88
C PRO A 139 11.93 -22.96 13.25
N ASN A 140 11.66 -22.44 12.05
CA ASN A 140 12.53 -21.53 11.33
C ASN A 140 11.77 -20.26 10.95
N LEU A 141 11.97 -19.20 11.73
CA LEU A 141 11.28 -17.93 11.53
C LEU A 141 11.71 -17.21 10.24
N ALA A 142 12.96 -17.37 9.80
CA ALA A 142 13.45 -16.76 8.56
C ALA A 142 12.79 -17.40 7.32
N ALA A 143 12.65 -18.73 7.30
CA ALA A 143 11.92 -19.42 6.25
C ALA A 143 10.44 -19.03 6.23
N PHE A 144 9.80 -18.95 7.40
CA PHE A 144 8.42 -18.45 7.53
C PHE A 144 8.28 -17.02 7.01
N PHE A 145 9.24 -16.14 7.34
CA PHE A 145 9.22 -14.75 6.87
C PHE A 145 9.30 -14.66 5.35
N ALA A 146 10.13 -15.48 4.70
CA ALA A 146 10.20 -15.54 3.24
C ALA A 146 8.86 -15.99 2.64
N GLU A 147 8.27 -17.08 3.14
CA GLU A 147 6.95 -17.57 2.68
C GLU A 147 5.84 -16.52 2.90
N TYR A 148 5.87 -15.83 4.04
CA TYR A 148 4.93 -14.76 4.35
C TYR A 148 5.10 -13.57 3.39
N CYS A 149 6.34 -13.15 3.09
CA CYS A 149 6.63 -12.13 2.09
C CYS A 149 6.08 -12.51 0.71
N ASP A 150 6.38 -13.72 0.23
CA ASP A 150 5.91 -14.23 -1.06
C ASP A 150 4.38 -14.24 -1.13
N TYR A 151 3.74 -14.66 -0.04
CA TYR A 151 2.29 -14.65 0.06
C TYR A 151 1.70 -13.23 0.01
N LEU A 152 2.30 -12.27 0.71
CA LEU A 152 1.87 -10.87 0.68
C LEU A 152 2.04 -10.24 -0.71
N LEU A 153 3.15 -10.55 -1.39
CA LEU A 153 3.39 -10.13 -2.76
C LEU A 153 2.34 -10.71 -3.72
N ALA A 154 2.00 -11.98 -3.56
CA ALA A 154 0.99 -12.64 -4.37
C ALA A 154 -0.41 -12.01 -4.18
N ILE A 155 -0.85 -11.77 -2.94
CA ILE A 155 -2.19 -11.19 -2.70
C ILE A 155 -2.28 -9.72 -3.11
N THR A 156 -1.17 -8.98 -3.13
CA THR A 156 -1.12 -7.57 -3.53
C THR A 156 -0.74 -7.37 -5.00
N SER A 157 -0.63 -8.44 -5.79
CA SER A 157 -0.17 -8.41 -7.18
C SER A 157 -1.03 -7.56 -8.11
N ASN A 158 -2.32 -7.40 -7.82
CA ASN A 158 -3.27 -6.62 -8.62
C ASN A 158 -3.89 -5.49 -7.78
N PRO A 159 -4.33 -4.37 -8.39
CA PRO A 159 -5.01 -3.31 -7.68
C PRO A 159 -6.26 -3.82 -6.91
N PRO A 160 -6.57 -3.23 -5.73
CA PRO A 160 -7.80 -3.53 -5.00
C PRO A 160 -9.04 -3.32 -5.87
N LYS A 161 -9.94 -4.31 -5.89
CA LYS A 161 -11.24 -4.14 -6.54
C LYS A 161 -12.12 -3.22 -5.72
N ARG A 162 -12.91 -2.38 -6.37
CA ARG A 162 -13.86 -1.46 -5.73
C ARG A 162 -14.79 -2.16 -4.74
N GLY A 163 -15.29 -3.34 -5.09
CA GLY A 163 -16.11 -4.15 -4.19
C GLY A 163 -15.39 -4.58 -2.91
N ASP A 164 -14.13 -4.99 -3.01
CA ASP A 164 -13.30 -5.38 -1.86
C ASP A 164 -12.93 -4.17 -1.00
N GLN A 165 -12.63 -3.03 -1.62
CA GLN A 165 -12.46 -1.74 -0.94
C GLN A 165 -13.71 -1.35 -0.14
N SER A 166 -14.90 -1.38 -0.76
CA SER A 166 -16.16 -1.11 -0.05
C SER A 166 -16.39 -2.08 1.10
N ASN A 167 -16.08 -3.37 0.93
CA ASN A 167 -16.21 -4.37 2.00
C ASN A 167 -15.27 -4.06 3.18
N THR A 168 -14.04 -3.64 2.90
CA THR A 168 -13.08 -3.20 3.93
C THR A 168 -13.56 -1.94 4.64
N LEU A 169 -14.08 -0.94 3.91
CA LEU A 169 -14.66 0.25 4.51
C LEU A 169 -15.85 -0.09 5.43
N SER A 170 -16.77 -0.96 4.99
CA SER A 170 -17.88 -1.41 5.84
C SER A 170 -17.40 -2.17 7.08
N HIS A 171 -16.29 -2.91 6.99
CA HIS A 171 -15.67 -3.54 8.14
C HIS A 171 -15.11 -2.50 9.12
N LEU A 172 -14.37 -1.51 8.62
CA LEU A 172 -13.81 -0.40 9.40
C LEU A 172 -14.90 0.46 10.05
N GLN A 173 -16.02 0.70 9.37
CA GLN A 173 -17.20 1.36 9.94
C GLN A 173 -17.66 0.69 11.24
N GLY A 174 -17.45 -0.63 11.38
CA GLY A 174 -17.75 -1.40 12.58
C GLY A 174 -17.13 -0.85 13.86
N TYR A 175 -15.93 -0.26 13.77
CA TYR A 175 -15.20 0.30 14.90
C TYR A 175 -15.88 1.55 15.48
N PHE A 176 -16.55 2.32 14.64
CA PHE A 176 -17.16 3.59 15.05
C PHE A 176 -18.58 3.42 15.64
N LYS A 177 -19.20 2.24 15.49
CA LYS A 177 -20.64 2.01 15.76
C LYS A 177 -21.14 2.44 17.14
N LYS A 178 -20.29 2.41 18.17
CA LYS A 178 -20.66 2.78 19.55
C LYS A 178 -20.41 4.25 19.88
N ASN A 179 -19.64 4.96 19.04
CA ASN A 179 -19.09 6.27 19.35
C ASN A 179 -19.65 7.38 18.47
N ILE A 180 -20.48 7.05 17.47
CA ILE A 180 -21.05 7.99 16.50
C ILE A 180 -22.57 7.98 16.56
N SER A 181 -23.19 9.11 16.20
CA SER A 181 -24.64 9.27 16.09
C SER A 181 -25.25 8.42 14.96
N GLY A 182 -26.58 8.28 14.98
CA GLY A 182 -27.32 7.62 13.90
C GLY A 182 -27.10 8.29 12.54
N ASP A 183 -27.05 9.62 12.52
CA ASP A 183 -26.86 10.42 11.31
C ASP A 183 -25.45 10.25 10.73
N GLU A 184 -24.40 10.30 11.57
CA GLU A 184 -23.02 10.06 11.12
C GLU A 184 -22.83 8.63 10.60
N LYS A 185 -23.48 7.65 11.22
CA LYS A 185 -23.46 6.27 10.74
C LYS A 185 -24.14 6.15 9.38
N ALA A 186 -25.28 6.81 9.19
CA ALA A 186 -25.99 6.84 7.91
C ALA A 186 -25.14 7.54 6.83
N GLN A 187 -24.53 8.68 7.15
CA GLN A 187 -23.63 9.40 6.25
C GLN A 187 -22.44 8.54 5.81
N LEU A 188 -21.74 7.87 6.74
CA LEU A 188 -20.62 6.98 6.38
C LEU A 188 -21.10 5.81 5.51
N THR A 189 -22.27 5.24 5.81
CA THR A 189 -22.86 4.17 4.97
C THR A 189 -23.09 4.67 3.55
N GLN A 190 -23.65 5.87 3.40
CA GLN A 190 -23.92 6.47 2.10
C GLN A 190 -22.63 6.75 1.32
N LEU A 191 -21.59 7.32 1.96
CA LEU A 191 -20.29 7.54 1.32
C LEU A 191 -19.64 6.25 0.81
N ILE A 192 -19.76 5.15 1.56
CA ILE A 192 -19.26 3.84 1.14
C ILE A 192 -20.05 3.30 -0.06
N ASP A 193 -21.37 3.48 -0.07
CA ASP A 193 -22.24 3.07 -1.18
C ASP A 193 -21.99 3.90 -2.44
N ASP A 194 -21.82 5.21 -2.28
CA ASP A 194 -21.48 6.11 -3.37
C ASP A 194 -20.11 5.76 -3.97
N TYR A 195 -19.11 5.47 -3.15
CA TYR A 195 -17.83 4.96 -3.64
C TYR A 195 -17.98 3.63 -4.39
N ARG A 196 -18.79 2.69 -3.87
CA ARG A 196 -19.06 1.39 -4.50
C ARG A 196 -19.63 1.54 -5.90
N HIS A 197 -20.51 2.52 -6.08
CA HIS A 197 -21.23 2.80 -7.32
C HIS A 197 -20.61 3.93 -8.16
N GLN A 198 -19.37 4.34 -7.88
CA GLN A 198 -18.64 5.37 -8.64
C GLN A 198 -19.29 6.76 -8.63
N ARG A 199 -20.06 7.07 -7.58
CA ARG A 199 -20.63 8.41 -7.33
C ARG A 199 -19.75 9.25 -6.41
N ALA A 200 -18.75 8.65 -5.78
CA ALA A 200 -17.77 9.29 -4.91
C ALA A 200 -16.39 8.65 -5.07
N ASN A 201 -15.37 9.39 -4.66
CA ASN A 201 -13.98 8.93 -4.67
C ASN A 201 -13.64 8.21 -3.35
N LEU A 202 -12.64 7.31 -3.36
CA LEU A 202 -12.18 6.55 -2.20
C LEU A 202 -11.75 7.46 -1.05
N SER A 203 -11.25 8.67 -1.34
CA SER A 203 -10.85 9.63 -0.31
C SER A 203 -12.03 10.04 0.58
N GLN A 204 -13.25 10.16 0.06
CA GLN A 204 -14.38 10.70 0.83
C GLN A 204 -14.75 9.84 2.07
N PRO A 205 -15.01 8.53 1.96
CA PRO A 205 -15.26 7.71 3.15
C PRO A 205 -14.03 7.61 4.06
N ILE A 206 -12.80 7.67 3.51
CA ILE A 206 -11.56 7.64 4.31
C ILE A 206 -11.38 8.91 5.12
N GLU A 207 -11.55 10.08 4.51
CA GLU A 207 -11.46 11.39 5.16
C GLU A 207 -12.52 11.49 6.28
N PHE A 208 -13.76 11.06 6.02
CA PHE A 208 -14.78 11.01 7.06
C PHE A 208 -14.40 10.08 8.23
N MET A 209 -13.87 8.87 7.97
CA MET A 209 -13.39 7.99 9.04
C MET A 209 -12.21 8.60 9.82
N LEU A 210 -11.31 9.33 9.15
CA LEU A 210 -10.20 10.03 9.81
C LEU A 210 -10.71 11.17 10.71
N GLU A 211 -11.71 11.92 10.29
CA GLU A 211 -12.38 12.93 11.12
C GLU A 211 -13.06 12.30 12.34
N LEU A 212 -13.76 11.17 12.15
CA LEU A 212 -14.34 10.40 13.25
C LEU A 212 -13.27 9.94 14.24
N LEU A 213 -12.11 9.49 13.75
CA LEU A 213 -11.00 9.03 14.58
C LEU A 213 -10.33 10.18 15.35
N GLN A 214 -10.31 11.40 14.80
CA GLN A 214 -9.85 12.58 15.55
C GLN A 214 -10.77 12.93 16.71
N ARG A 215 -12.09 12.78 16.53
CA ARG A 215 -13.10 13.05 17.58
C ARG A 215 -13.23 11.91 18.59
N HIS A 216 -13.01 10.68 18.13
CA HIS A 216 -13.09 9.46 18.93
C HIS A 216 -11.81 8.64 18.74
N PRO A 217 -10.70 9.05 19.38
CA PRO A 217 -9.42 8.37 19.23
C PRO A 217 -9.49 6.89 19.59
N ASP A 218 -8.88 6.07 18.73
CA ASP A 218 -8.69 4.63 18.92
C ASP A 218 -7.24 4.28 18.55
N ASP A 219 -6.45 3.87 19.54
CA ASP A 219 -5.02 3.58 19.39
C ASP A 219 -4.75 2.44 18.40
N TYR A 220 -5.67 1.49 18.30
CA TYR A 220 -5.56 0.36 17.40
C TYR A 220 -5.87 0.78 15.94
N LEU A 221 -6.92 1.56 15.75
CA LEU A 221 -7.40 2.01 14.45
C LEU A 221 -6.47 3.06 13.83
N SER A 222 -5.89 3.94 14.66
CA SER A 222 -4.92 4.96 14.22
C SER A 222 -3.63 4.40 13.63
N GLN A 223 -3.28 3.15 13.96
CA GLN A 223 -2.11 2.47 13.42
C GLN A 223 -2.38 1.79 12.06
N GLN A 224 -3.63 1.74 11.60
CA GLN A 224 -3.98 1.02 10.38
C GLN A 224 -3.46 1.74 9.13
N ARG A 225 -2.57 1.07 8.40
CA ARG A 225 -2.00 1.54 7.13
C ARG A 225 -3.03 1.63 6.01
N TYR A 226 -4.24 1.11 6.20
CA TYR A 226 -5.33 1.30 5.26
C TYR A 226 -5.66 2.78 5.04
N PHE A 227 -5.72 3.60 6.10
CA PHE A 227 -6.09 5.01 5.99
C PHE A 227 -5.02 5.85 5.30
N LEU A 228 -3.76 5.62 5.64
CA LEU A 228 -2.61 6.34 5.10
C LEU A 228 -1.45 5.36 4.82
N PRO A 229 -1.51 4.59 3.71
CA PRO A 229 -0.50 3.58 3.39
C PRO A 229 0.86 4.18 3.01
N TYR A 230 0.85 5.43 2.55
CA TYR A 230 2.02 6.25 2.22
C TYR A 230 1.67 7.75 2.40
N PRO A 231 2.65 8.65 2.53
CA PRO A 231 2.43 10.03 3.00
C PRO A 231 1.38 10.84 2.22
N SER A 232 1.36 10.77 0.89
CA SER A 232 0.39 11.49 0.05
C SER A 232 -0.85 10.69 -0.34
N ALA A 233 -1.12 9.51 0.23
CA ALA A 233 -2.18 8.63 -0.29
C ALA A 233 -3.55 9.31 -0.49
N ASN A 234 -3.95 10.22 0.39
CA ASN A 234 -5.22 10.96 0.25
C ASN A 234 -5.24 11.91 -0.96
N GLN A 235 -4.09 12.41 -1.43
CA GLN A 235 -4.00 13.20 -2.66
C GLN A 235 -4.35 12.36 -3.90
N TRP A 236 -3.88 11.12 -3.93
CA TRP A 236 -4.11 10.18 -5.03
C TRP A 236 -5.51 9.59 -5.03
N ARG A 237 -6.00 9.22 -3.85
CA ARG A 237 -7.34 8.63 -3.65
C ARG A 237 -8.49 9.58 -3.96
N LYS A 238 -8.22 10.87 -4.14
CA LYS A 238 -9.17 11.85 -4.67
C LYS A 238 -9.46 11.65 -6.16
N LEU A 239 -8.70 10.81 -6.84
CA LEU A 239 -8.83 10.49 -8.26
C LEU A 239 -9.37 9.07 -8.51
N LEU A 240 -9.72 8.31 -7.45
CA LEU A 240 -10.12 6.88 -7.47
C LEU A 240 -11.56 6.67 -7.01
#